data_AF-A0A4Q3BYW8-F1
#
_entry.id   AF-A0A4Q3BYW8-F1
#
_cell.length_a   1.000
_cell.length_b   1.000
_cell.length_c   1.000
_cell.angle_alpha   90.00
_cell.angle_beta   90.00
_cell.angle_gamma   90.00
#
_symmetry.space_group_name_H-M   'P 1'
#
loop_
_entity.id
_entity.type
_entity.pdbx_description
1 polymer ?
#
loop_
_entity_poly.entity_id
_entity_poly.type
_entity_poly.pdbx_seq_one_letter_code
_entity_poly.pdbx_strand_id
1 'polypeptide(L)'
;MKALLALPLLFVAIPDEMPLAVHTPGRVSADGRFGWPGVYFEARFQGSDVTVAVETDGEPVRLLVDGALKATLTDPRAPRFTVSGLAKGEHLVRLEKVTESQSGGPRLLGFWTRGNALPVKRATRQIEFIGDSHSVGYGNISPTRECDSAAVRATTDTQLAFGPLAARAMKADYRVIAYSGYGVVRNYGGKMPGENLPLLYP
;
A
#
# COMPACT_ATOMS: atom_id res chain seq x y z
N MET A 1 -41.61 29.50 -40.14
CA MET A 1 -40.44 28.58 -40.19
C MET A 1 -40.06 28.24 -38.76
N LYS A 2 -40.25 26.99 -38.30
CA LYS A 2 -39.85 26.55 -36.95
C LYS A 2 -38.37 26.12 -37.02
N ALA A 3 -37.50 26.84 -36.33
CA ALA A 3 -36.10 26.45 -36.19
C ALA A 3 -36.02 25.27 -35.21
N LEU A 4 -35.63 24.10 -35.70
CA LEU A 4 -35.18 23.00 -34.84
C LEU A 4 -33.81 23.37 -34.29
N LEU A 5 -33.71 23.61 -32.97
CA LEU A 5 -32.44 23.59 -32.28
C LEU A 5 -31.97 22.13 -32.17
N ALA A 6 -30.88 21.79 -32.88
CA ALA A 6 -30.17 20.54 -32.66
C ALA A 6 -29.36 20.67 -31.35
N LEU A 7 -29.70 19.87 -30.35
CA LEU A 7 -28.85 19.71 -29.17
C LEU A 7 -27.56 18.98 -29.57
N PRO A 8 -26.37 19.45 -29.16
CA PRO A 8 -25.13 18.74 -29.42
C PRO A 8 -25.11 17.44 -28.60
N LEU A 9 -24.94 16.32 -29.29
CA LEU A 9 -24.63 15.03 -28.67
C LEU A 9 -23.22 15.12 -28.07
N LEU A 10 -23.14 15.22 -26.75
CA LEU A 10 -21.90 15.01 -26.01
C LEU A 10 -21.54 13.52 -26.07
N PHE A 11 -20.53 13.19 -26.86
CA PHE A 11 -19.86 11.89 -26.79
C PHE A 11 -19.03 11.85 -25.50
N VAL A 12 -19.58 11.25 -24.45
CA VAL A 12 -18.78 10.83 -23.30
C VAL A 12 -18.03 9.57 -23.72
N ALA A 13 -16.73 9.68 -23.95
CA ALA A 13 -15.88 8.51 -24.15
C ALA A 13 -15.93 7.67 -22.87
N ILE A 14 -16.55 6.49 -22.95
CA ILE A 14 -16.52 5.51 -21.87
C ILE A 14 -15.09 4.96 -21.86
N PRO A 15 -14.32 5.13 -20.76
CA PRO A 15 -12.97 4.60 -20.71
C PRO A 15 -12.99 3.07 -20.79
N ASP A 16 -12.04 2.49 -21.53
CA ASP A 16 -11.89 1.03 -21.66
C ASP A 16 -11.62 0.34 -20.30
N GLU A 17 -11.12 1.08 -19.31
CA GLU A 17 -10.99 0.63 -17.94
C GLU A 17 -11.65 1.63 -16.97
N MET A 18 -12.45 1.11 -16.04
CA MET A 18 -13.09 1.85 -14.96
C MET A 18 -12.12 2.06 -13.79
N PRO A 19 -11.87 3.29 -13.32
CA PRO A 19 -11.10 3.53 -12.11
C PRO A 19 -11.84 2.99 -10.88
N LEU A 20 -11.10 2.42 -9.93
CA LEU A 20 -11.65 1.92 -8.68
C LEU A 20 -11.51 2.95 -7.55
N ALA A 21 -12.52 3.03 -6.69
CA ALA A 21 -12.39 3.73 -5.42
C ALA A 21 -11.37 3.01 -4.52
N VAL A 22 -10.50 3.79 -3.87
CA VAL A 22 -9.41 3.27 -3.05
C VAL A 22 -9.65 3.59 -1.58
N HIS A 23 -9.48 2.58 -0.73
CA HIS A 23 -9.41 2.73 0.72
C HIS A 23 -7.97 2.59 1.18
N THR A 24 -7.51 3.52 2.03
CA THR A 24 -6.21 3.44 2.70
C THR A 24 -6.32 4.06 4.10
N PRO A 25 -6.00 3.32 5.16
CA PRO A 25 -5.91 3.87 6.52
C PRO A 25 -4.49 4.34 6.90
N GLY A 26 -3.51 4.10 6.03
CA GLY A 26 -2.13 4.54 6.23
C GLY A 26 -1.98 6.06 6.02
N ARG A 27 -0.80 6.58 6.38
CA ARG A 27 -0.43 7.96 6.05
C ARG A 27 0.11 8.02 4.63
N VAL A 28 -0.60 8.72 3.77
CA VAL A 28 -0.31 8.87 2.35
C VAL A 28 -0.42 10.35 1.99
N SER A 29 0.52 10.87 1.21
CA SER A 29 0.47 12.25 0.72
C SER A 29 -0.66 12.43 -0.31
N ALA A 30 -1.01 13.69 -0.60
CA ALA A 30 -2.06 14.00 -1.57
C ALA A 30 -1.79 13.47 -2.99
N ASP A 31 -0.52 13.32 -3.38
CA ASP A 31 -0.09 12.76 -4.68
C ASP A 31 0.07 11.24 -4.66
N GLY A 32 -0.27 10.57 -3.54
CA GLY A 32 -0.30 9.11 -3.43
C GLY A 32 1.00 8.47 -2.92
N ARG A 33 1.96 9.24 -2.38
CA ARG A 33 3.22 8.71 -1.85
C ARG A 33 3.08 8.18 -0.44
N PHE A 34 3.80 7.10 -0.15
CA PHE A 34 3.77 6.45 1.15
C PHE A 34 5.14 5.88 1.54
N GLY A 35 5.73 6.40 2.62
CA GLY A 35 7.02 5.93 3.15
C GLY A 35 6.89 4.98 4.35
N TRP A 36 5.87 5.21 5.19
CA TRP A 36 5.67 4.44 6.42
C TRP A 36 5.51 2.93 6.16
N PRO A 37 6.03 2.08 7.06
CA PRO A 37 5.98 0.64 6.90
C PRO A 37 4.53 0.13 6.93
N GLY A 38 4.27 -0.96 6.21
CA GLY A 38 2.99 -1.65 6.27
C GLY A 38 1.80 -0.92 5.65
N VAL A 39 1.98 0.26 5.04
CA VAL A 39 0.93 0.97 4.30
C VAL A 39 0.32 0.06 3.24
N TYR A 40 -1.00 0.12 3.11
CA TYR A 40 -1.74 -0.64 2.11
C TYR A 40 -2.88 0.17 1.50
N PHE A 41 -3.32 -0.32 0.35
CA PHE A 41 -4.43 0.22 -0.41
C PHE A 41 -5.33 -0.94 -0.83
N GLU A 42 -6.64 -0.74 -0.69
CA GLU A 42 -7.64 -1.74 -1.04
C GLU A 42 -8.69 -1.14 -1.96
N ALA A 43 -9.10 -1.92 -2.97
CA ALA A 43 -10.18 -1.57 -3.87
C ALA A 43 -11.01 -2.80 -4.21
N ARG A 44 -12.28 -2.60 -4.56
CA ARG A 44 -13.22 -3.68 -4.89
C ARG A 44 -13.76 -3.50 -6.29
N PHE A 45 -13.95 -4.62 -6.97
CA PHE A 45 -14.47 -4.64 -8.34
C PHE A 45 -15.26 -5.92 -8.61
N GLN A 46 -16.13 -5.85 -9.61
CA GLN A 46 -16.82 -7.00 -10.20
C GLN A 46 -16.27 -7.18 -11.61
N GLY A 47 -15.56 -8.28 -11.89
CA GLY A 47 -14.89 -8.46 -13.18
C GLY A 47 -14.04 -9.73 -13.23
N SER A 48 -13.07 -9.75 -14.14
CA SER A 48 -12.10 -10.84 -14.31
C SER A 48 -10.65 -10.35 -14.42
N ASP A 49 -10.43 -9.05 -14.22
CA ASP A 49 -9.12 -8.42 -14.25
C ASP A 49 -9.06 -7.17 -13.36
N VAL A 50 -7.84 -6.84 -12.96
CA VAL A 50 -7.51 -5.58 -12.29
C VAL A 50 -6.12 -5.13 -12.70
N THR A 51 -6.01 -3.86 -13.05
CA THR A 51 -4.75 -3.17 -13.32
C THR A 51 -4.42 -2.28 -12.12
N VAL A 52 -3.23 -2.43 -11.56
CA VAL A 52 -2.67 -1.49 -10.59
C VAL A 52 -1.61 -0.65 -11.29
N ALA A 53 -1.52 0.63 -10.92
CA ALA A 53 -0.39 1.45 -11.31
C ALA A 53 0.32 2.04 -10.08
N VAL A 54 1.62 1.80 -9.95
CA VAL A 54 2.47 2.21 -8.83
C VAL A 54 3.88 2.54 -9.31
N GLU A 55 4.42 3.67 -8.89
CA GLU A 55 5.85 3.97 -8.99
C GLU A 55 6.51 3.37 -7.75
N THR A 56 7.33 2.34 -7.89
CA THR A 56 7.85 1.58 -6.74
C THR A 56 8.98 2.30 -6.00
N ASP A 57 9.70 3.22 -6.66
CA ASP A 57 10.90 3.86 -6.11
C ASP A 57 11.95 2.84 -5.60
N GLY A 58 11.99 1.64 -6.22
CA GLY A 58 12.88 0.54 -5.82
C GLY A 58 12.45 -0.22 -4.55
N GLU A 59 11.27 0.08 -4.01
CA GLU A 59 10.67 -0.62 -2.87
C GLU A 59 9.81 -1.81 -3.33
N PRO A 60 9.91 -2.97 -2.66
CA PRO A 60 8.99 -4.07 -2.91
C PRO A 60 7.59 -3.75 -2.40
N VAL A 61 6.61 -3.88 -3.29
CA VAL A 61 5.19 -3.74 -2.97
C VAL A 61 4.45 -4.98 -3.46
N ARG A 62 3.71 -5.65 -2.57
CA ARG A 62 2.97 -6.88 -2.93
C ARG A 62 1.58 -6.54 -3.43
N LEU A 63 1.20 -7.17 -4.54
CA LEU A 63 -0.15 -7.13 -5.10
C LEU A 63 -0.85 -8.45 -4.79
N LEU A 64 -1.98 -8.37 -4.10
CA LEU A 64 -2.83 -9.49 -3.75
C LEU A 64 -4.22 -9.31 -4.36
N VAL A 65 -4.83 -10.41 -4.75
CA VAL A 65 -6.26 -10.47 -5.12
C VAL A 65 -6.90 -11.57 -4.29
N ASP A 66 -7.95 -11.23 -3.54
CA ASP A 66 -8.65 -12.11 -2.60
C ASP A 66 -7.71 -12.79 -1.59
N GLY A 67 -6.69 -12.05 -1.15
CA GLY A 67 -5.67 -12.54 -0.21
C GLY A 67 -4.59 -13.43 -0.83
N ALA A 68 -4.68 -13.79 -2.11
CA ALA A 68 -3.64 -14.53 -2.80
C ALA A 68 -2.60 -13.58 -3.41
N LEU A 69 -1.31 -13.79 -3.11
CA LEU A 69 -0.22 -13.05 -3.73
C LEU A 69 -0.20 -13.29 -5.24
N LYS A 70 -0.27 -12.21 -6.02
CA LYS A 70 -0.20 -12.24 -7.49
C LYS A 70 1.14 -11.78 -8.02
N ALA A 71 1.75 -10.77 -7.39
CA ALA A 71 3.06 -10.27 -7.76
C ALA A 71 3.72 -9.52 -6.59
N THR A 72 5.04 -9.44 -6.63
CA THR A 72 5.83 -8.45 -5.88
C THR A 72 6.40 -7.47 -6.91
N LEU A 73 5.94 -6.23 -6.87
CA LEU A 73 6.32 -5.18 -7.80
C LEU A 73 7.53 -4.43 -7.25
N THR A 74 8.62 -4.39 -8.02
CA THR A 74 9.87 -3.71 -7.64
C THR A 74 10.44 -2.86 -8.77
N ASP A 75 10.13 -3.15 -10.04
CA ASP A 75 10.72 -2.47 -11.20
C ASP A 75 10.17 -1.04 -11.35
N PRO A 76 10.99 0.01 -11.17
CA PRO A 76 10.53 1.39 -11.31
C PRO A 76 10.16 1.77 -12.75
N ARG A 77 10.53 0.95 -13.76
CA ARG A 77 10.24 1.20 -15.18
C ARG A 77 8.90 0.64 -15.64
N ALA A 78 8.27 -0.20 -14.83
CA ALA A 78 7.02 -0.88 -15.15
C ALA A 78 5.91 -0.48 -14.17
N PRO A 79 5.40 0.76 -14.26
CA PRO A 79 4.48 1.27 -13.25
C PRO A 79 3.11 0.60 -13.32
N ARG A 80 2.70 -0.01 -14.45
CA ARG A 80 1.39 -0.65 -14.61
C ARG A 80 1.52 -2.17 -14.64
N PHE A 81 0.70 -2.86 -13.85
CA PHE A 81 0.65 -4.32 -13.81
C PHE A 81 -0.81 -4.80 -13.80
N THR A 82 -1.16 -5.71 -14.71
CA THR A 82 -2.50 -6.26 -14.83
C THR A 82 -2.53 -7.72 -14.40
N VAL A 83 -3.43 -8.02 -13.45
CA VAL A 83 -3.83 -9.40 -13.13
C VAL A 83 -5.05 -9.71 -14.00
N SER A 84 -4.95 -10.73 -14.84
CA SER A 84 -6.04 -11.19 -15.72
C SER A 84 -6.41 -12.65 -15.43
N GLY A 85 -7.50 -13.13 -16.03
CA GLY A 85 -7.94 -14.53 -15.89
C GLY A 85 -8.50 -14.86 -14.51
N LEU A 86 -8.96 -13.87 -13.75
CA LEU A 86 -9.71 -14.10 -12.52
C LEU A 86 -11.06 -14.71 -12.87
N ALA A 87 -11.61 -15.53 -11.97
CA ALA A 87 -12.98 -16.00 -12.09
C ALA A 87 -13.93 -14.80 -12.22
N LYS A 88 -15.03 -14.93 -12.96
CA LYS A 88 -16.02 -13.84 -13.03
C LYS A 88 -16.67 -13.67 -11.65
N GLY A 89 -16.49 -12.52 -11.01
CA GLY A 89 -17.00 -12.34 -9.65
C GLY A 89 -16.63 -11.00 -9.02
N GLU A 90 -17.03 -10.83 -7.76
CA GLU A 90 -16.53 -9.78 -6.90
C GLU A 90 -15.13 -10.15 -6.41
N HIS A 91 -14.24 -9.16 -6.40
CA HIS A 91 -12.87 -9.31 -5.94
C HIS A 91 -12.46 -8.14 -5.04
N LEU A 92 -11.51 -8.43 -4.14
CA LEU A 92 -10.75 -7.44 -3.39
C LEU A 92 -9.30 -7.44 -3.90
N VAL A 93 -8.85 -6.32 -4.46
CA VAL A 93 -7.43 -6.10 -4.74
C VAL A 93 -6.80 -5.36 -3.56
N ARG A 94 -5.60 -5.77 -3.19
CA ARG A 94 -4.79 -5.14 -2.15
C ARG A 94 -3.38 -4.92 -2.66
N LEU A 95 -2.87 -3.70 -2.52
CA LEU A 95 -1.46 -3.37 -2.70
C LEU A 95 -0.88 -3.05 -1.33
N GLU A 96 0.20 -3.71 -0.92
CA GLU A 96 0.79 -3.54 0.42
C GLU A 96 2.31 -3.40 0.39
N LYS A 97 2.81 -2.44 1.18
CA LYS A 97 4.25 -2.27 1.43
C LYS A 97 4.71 -3.29 2.47
N VAL A 98 5.85 -3.92 2.21
CA VAL A 98 6.42 -4.97 3.08
C VAL A 98 7.65 -4.52 3.85
N THR A 99 8.38 -3.52 3.34
CA THR A 99 9.64 -3.03 3.89
C THR A 99 9.49 -1.68 4.60
N GLU A 100 10.55 -1.30 5.31
CA GLU A 100 10.80 0.07 5.75
C GLU A 100 11.48 0.89 4.65
N SER A 101 11.10 2.16 4.55
CA SER A 101 11.80 3.16 3.72
C SER A 101 12.17 4.32 4.62
N GLN A 102 13.47 4.56 4.77
CA GLN A 102 14.00 5.65 5.59
C GLN A 102 14.15 6.95 4.79
N SER A 103 14.11 6.86 3.46
CA SER A 103 14.08 7.97 2.50
C SER A 103 13.16 7.60 1.34
N GLY A 104 12.41 8.57 0.81
CA GLY A 104 11.53 8.35 -0.35
C GLY A 104 10.35 7.41 -0.05
N GLY A 105 9.81 6.81 -1.10
CA GLY A 105 8.72 5.85 -0.98
C GLY A 105 7.89 5.72 -2.26
N PRO A 106 7.20 4.57 -2.44
CA PRO A 106 6.37 4.38 -3.62
C PRO A 106 5.24 5.40 -3.73
N ARG A 107 4.70 5.53 -4.94
CA ARG A 107 3.52 6.35 -5.25
C ARG A 107 2.45 5.50 -5.92
N LEU A 108 1.29 5.38 -5.28
CA LEU A 108 0.13 4.74 -5.92
C LEU A 108 -0.46 5.72 -6.94
N LEU A 109 -0.63 5.25 -8.17
CA LEU A 109 -1.30 6.01 -9.23
C LEU A 109 -2.77 5.63 -9.37
N GLY A 110 -3.13 4.40 -8.99
CA GLY A 110 -4.52 3.96 -8.89
C GLY A 110 -4.73 2.48 -9.21
N PHE A 111 -6.00 2.09 -9.24
CA PHE A 111 -6.45 0.80 -9.71
C PHE A 111 -7.55 0.98 -10.75
N TRP A 112 -7.60 0.08 -11.73
CA TRP A 112 -8.61 0.03 -12.78
C TRP A 112 -9.05 -1.40 -13.05
N THR A 113 -10.22 -1.56 -13.64
CA THR A 113 -10.75 -2.85 -14.12
C THR A 113 -11.49 -2.62 -15.43
N ARG A 114 -11.56 -3.62 -16.30
CA ARG A 114 -12.52 -3.61 -17.42
C ARG A 114 -13.95 -3.99 -16.99
N GLY A 115 -14.12 -4.41 -15.73
CA GLY A 115 -15.41 -4.67 -15.11
C GLY A 115 -16.04 -3.42 -14.48
N ASN A 116 -16.76 -3.62 -13.38
CA ASN A 116 -17.42 -2.55 -12.64
C ASN A 116 -16.71 -2.27 -11.32
N ALA A 117 -16.55 -0.99 -10.98
CA ALA A 117 -16.10 -0.59 -9.65
C ALA A 117 -17.17 -0.91 -8.60
N LEU A 118 -16.74 -1.37 -7.43
CA LEU A 118 -17.60 -1.60 -6.28
C LEU A 118 -17.23 -0.64 -5.13
N PRO A 119 -18.16 -0.34 -4.22
CA PRO A 119 -17.86 0.46 -3.04
C PRO A 119 -16.76 -0.19 -2.17
N VAL A 120 -15.85 0.66 -1.70
CA VAL A 120 -14.82 0.27 -0.73
C VAL A 120 -15.45 -0.17 0.60
N LYS A 121 -14.85 -1.16 1.25
CA LYS A 121 -15.19 -1.56 2.62
C LYS A 121 -14.17 -0.96 3.57
N ARG A 122 -14.64 -0.23 4.58
CA ARG A 122 -13.81 0.31 5.66
C ARG A 122 -14.02 -0.53 6.91
N ALA A 123 -12.96 -0.77 7.69
CA ALA A 123 -13.13 -1.40 8.99
C ALA A 123 -13.79 -0.41 9.95
N THR A 124 -14.63 -0.93 10.86
CA THR A 124 -15.21 -0.12 11.94
C THR A 124 -14.22 0.14 13.08
N ARG A 125 -13.12 -0.62 13.12
CA ARG A 125 -12.05 -0.53 14.11
C ARG A 125 -10.79 -0.02 13.44
N GLN A 126 -10.04 0.82 14.15
CA GLN A 126 -8.77 1.37 13.68
C GLN A 126 -7.74 1.25 14.81
N ILE A 127 -6.50 0.89 14.46
CA ILE A 127 -5.39 0.75 15.42
C ILE A 127 -4.15 1.43 14.84
N GLU A 128 -3.47 2.27 15.64
CA GLU A 128 -2.17 2.83 15.30
C GLU A 128 -1.08 2.18 16.15
N PHE A 129 -0.02 1.71 15.49
CA PHE A 129 1.19 1.19 16.13
C PHE A 129 2.31 2.21 15.94
N ILE A 130 2.81 2.76 17.04
CA ILE A 130 3.94 3.70 17.05
C ILE A 130 5.14 2.98 17.65
N GLY A 131 6.30 2.98 17.00
CA GLY A 131 7.48 2.32 17.57
C GLY A 131 8.73 2.31 16.72
N ASP A 132 9.54 1.27 16.92
CA ASP A 132 10.87 1.13 16.36
C ASP A 132 10.96 -0.09 15.41
N SER A 133 12.16 -0.66 15.29
CA SER A 133 12.47 -1.86 14.51
C SER A 133 11.55 -3.05 14.81
N HIS A 134 11.06 -3.21 16.05
CA HIS A 134 10.13 -4.29 16.39
C HIS A 134 8.77 -4.10 15.72
N SER A 135 8.26 -2.87 15.70
CA SER A 135 6.98 -2.53 15.03
C SER A 135 7.11 -2.58 13.51
N VAL A 136 8.30 -2.24 12.98
CA VAL A 136 8.64 -2.40 11.55
C VAL A 136 8.63 -3.87 11.12
N GLY A 137 9.04 -4.80 12.01
CA GLY A 137 9.33 -6.19 11.63
C GLY A 137 10.75 -6.37 11.07
N TYR A 138 11.71 -5.57 11.55
CA TYR A 138 13.09 -5.56 11.09
C TYR A 138 13.72 -6.96 11.12
N GLY A 139 14.05 -7.51 9.95
CA GLY A 139 14.69 -8.83 9.80
C GLY A 139 13.85 -10.01 10.30
N ASN A 140 12.53 -9.85 10.50
CA ASN A 140 11.68 -10.83 11.18
C ASN A 140 11.52 -12.18 10.48
N ILE A 141 11.83 -12.28 9.19
CA ILE A 141 11.83 -13.56 8.44
C ILE A 141 13.24 -14.09 8.19
N SER A 142 14.27 -13.48 8.76
CA SER A 142 15.64 -13.97 8.61
C SER A 142 15.84 -15.29 9.37
N PRO A 143 16.46 -16.31 8.76
CA PRO A 143 16.84 -17.53 9.47
C PRO A 143 18.11 -17.37 10.31
N THR A 144 18.84 -16.25 10.18
CA THR A 144 20.11 -15.98 10.88
C THR A 144 20.06 -14.64 11.61
N ARG A 145 21.05 -14.41 12.48
CA ARG A 145 21.22 -13.12 13.20
C ARG A 145 22.34 -12.27 12.63
N GLU A 146 23.34 -12.87 11.98
CA GLU A 146 24.31 -12.13 11.18
C GLU A 146 23.69 -11.77 9.82
N CYS A 147 23.41 -10.48 9.62
CA CYS A 147 22.86 -9.94 8.39
C CYS A 147 23.56 -8.63 8.06
N ASP A 148 23.89 -8.42 6.79
CA ASP A 148 24.20 -7.08 6.29
C ASP A 148 22.88 -6.30 6.05
N SER A 149 23.00 -5.02 5.71
CA SER A 149 21.84 -4.16 5.47
C SER A 149 20.93 -4.65 4.34
N ALA A 150 21.48 -5.33 3.33
CA ALA A 150 20.70 -5.84 2.21
C ALA A 150 19.90 -7.08 2.62
N ALA A 151 20.52 -7.99 3.37
CA ALA A 151 19.88 -9.16 3.96
C ALA A 151 18.76 -8.75 4.93
N VAL A 152 19.01 -7.78 5.81
CA VAL A 152 17.97 -7.22 6.69
C VAL A 152 16.78 -6.70 5.88
N ARG A 153 17.03 -5.89 4.85
CA ARG A 153 15.97 -5.33 4.01
C ARG A 153 15.17 -6.43 3.32
N ALA A 154 15.84 -7.42 2.76
CA ALA A 154 15.20 -8.56 2.09
C ALA A 154 14.41 -9.47 3.04
N THR A 155 14.74 -9.45 4.33
CA THR A 155 14.13 -10.27 5.38
C THR A 155 13.25 -9.47 6.35
N THR A 156 12.92 -8.23 6.00
CA THR A 156 11.96 -7.40 6.74
C THR A 156 10.59 -7.52 6.09
N ASP A 157 9.60 -7.98 6.84
CA ASP A 157 8.21 -8.07 6.40
C ASP A 157 7.26 -7.48 7.46
N THR A 158 6.89 -6.22 7.30
CA THR A 158 5.96 -5.53 8.21
C THR A 158 4.60 -6.21 8.25
N GLN A 159 4.14 -6.85 7.17
CA GLN A 159 2.84 -7.53 7.16
C GLN A 159 2.82 -8.75 8.08
N LEU A 160 4.00 -9.25 8.46
CA LEU A 160 4.21 -10.32 9.45
C LEU A 160 4.70 -9.81 10.81
N ALA A 161 4.77 -8.48 11.01
CA ALA A 161 5.02 -7.90 12.32
C ALA A 161 3.76 -8.00 13.21
N PHE A 162 3.95 -7.87 14.53
CA PHE A 162 2.87 -8.05 15.51
C PHE A 162 1.71 -7.06 15.28
N GLY A 163 1.98 -5.85 14.80
CA GLY A 163 0.98 -4.82 14.59
C GLY A 163 -0.07 -5.22 13.54
N PRO A 164 0.32 -5.43 12.28
CA PRO A 164 -0.60 -5.91 11.25
C PRO A 164 -1.25 -7.26 11.57
N LEU A 165 -0.53 -8.18 12.24
CA LEU A 165 -1.12 -9.45 12.71
C LEU A 165 -2.26 -9.23 13.71
N ALA A 166 -2.05 -8.38 14.72
CA ALA A 166 -3.06 -8.05 15.71
C ALA A 166 -4.27 -7.35 15.07
N ALA A 167 -4.03 -6.41 14.15
CA ALA A 167 -5.10 -5.72 13.44
C ALA A 167 -5.96 -6.67 12.59
N ARG A 168 -5.33 -7.61 11.87
CA ARG A 168 -6.06 -8.67 11.13
C ARG A 168 -6.92 -9.53 12.06
N ALA A 169 -6.37 -9.96 13.19
CA ALA A 169 -7.11 -10.74 14.19
C ALA A 169 -8.34 -9.97 14.72
N MET A 170 -8.22 -8.65 14.87
CA MET A 170 -9.30 -7.77 15.35
C MET A 170 -10.24 -7.27 14.25
N LYS A 171 -9.99 -7.60 12.98
CA LYS A 171 -10.68 -7.07 11.79
C LYS A 171 -10.67 -5.53 11.78
N ALA A 172 -9.50 -4.95 12.07
CA ALA A 172 -9.28 -3.52 12.15
C ALA A 172 -8.42 -3.03 10.99
N ASP A 173 -8.71 -1.82 10.54
CA ASP A 173 -7.76 -1.03 9.77
C ASP A 173 -6.57 -0.69 10.67
N TYR A 174 -5.38 -0.54 10.08
CA TYR A 174 -4.20 -0.18 10.86
C TYR A 174 -3.27 0.78 10.13
N ARG A 175 -2.44 1.47 10.93
CA ARG A 175 -1.25 2.15 10.45
C ARG A 175 -0.07 1.87 11.37
N VAL A 176 1.12 1.79 10.79
CA VAL A 176 2.37 1.56 11.53
C VAL A 176 3.25 2.79 11.32
N ILE A 177 3.43 3.58 12.37
CA ILE A 177 4.32 4.75 12.40
C ILE A 177 5.57 4.34 13.17
N ALA A 178 6.46 3.66 12.48
CA ALA A 178 7.65 3.10 13.08
C ALA A 178 8.89 3.34 12.23
N TYR A 179 10.03 3.48 12.91
CA TYR A 179 11.31 3.78 12.28
C TYR A 179 12.43 3.06 13.05
N SER A 180 13.18 2.19 12.36
CA SER A 180 14.17 1.31 12.97
C SER A 180 15.31 2.10 13.59
N GLY A 181 15.65 1.75 14.83
CA GLY A 181 16.68 2.41 15.61
C GLY A 181 16.26 3.72 16.27
N TYR A 182 15.03 4.20 16.07
CA TYR A 182 14.55 5.42 16.71
C TYR A 182 13.91 5.14 18.06
N GLY A 183 14.17 6.04 19.02
CA GLY A 183 13.55 6.00 20.33
C GLY A 183 12.69 7.23 20.61
N VAL A 184 12.10 7.28 21.81
CA VAL A 184 11.33 8.44 22.27
C VAL A 184 12.24 9.66 22.52
N VAL A 185 13.40 9.45 23.14
CA VAL A 185 14.35 10.53 23.48
C VAL A 185 15.75 10.33 22.92
N ARG A 186 16.16 9.08 22.68
CA ARG A 186 17.49 8.72 22.22
C ARG A 186 17.41 7.51 21.31
N ASN A 187 18.09 7.57 20.18
CA ASN A 187 18.15 6.48 19.21
C ASN A 187 19.23 5.46 19.57
N TYR A 188 19.22 4.33 18.85
CA TYR A 188 20.21 3.28 18.98
C TYR A 188 21.64 3.83 18.84
N GLY A 189 22.50 3.48 19.80
CA GLY A 189 23.88 3.95 19.84
C GLY A 189 24.06 5.47 20.02
N GLY A 190 22.98 6.25 20.25
CA GLY A 190 23.03 7.71 20.32
C GLY A 190 23.18 8.38 18.95
N LYS A 191 22.85 7.67 17.86
CA LYS A 191 22.89 8.21 16.50
C LYS A 191 21.83 9.28 16.29
N MET A 192 22.12 10.27 15.44
CA MET A 192 21.21 11.36 15.06
C MET A 192 20.60 12.08 16.28
N PRO A 193 21.45 12.67 17.16
CA PRO A 193 20.96 13.35 18.35
C PRO A 193 20.03 14.50 17.97
N GLY A 194 18.86 14.57 18.62
CA GLY A 194 17.82 15.55 18.32
C GLY A 194 16.77 15.08 17.32
N GLU A 195 17.06 14.06 16.51
CA GLU A 195 16.07 13.39 15.65
C GLU A 195 15.52 12.18 16.39
N ASN A 196 14.29 12.23 16.88
CA ASN A 196 13.66 11.11 17.60
C ASN A 196 12.27 10.81 17.04
N LEU A 197 11.66 9.71 17.48
CA LEU A 197 10.36 9.30 16.95
C LEU A 197 9.27 10.38 17.14
N PRO A 198 9.19 11.10 18.28
CA PRO A 198 8.32 12.27 18.42
C PRO A 198 8.56 13.38 17.38
N LEU A 199 9.80 13.61 16.93
CA LEU A 199 10.09 14.56 15.86
C LEU A 199 9.55 14.10 14.51
N LEU A 200 9.61 12.79 14.21
CA LEU A 200 9.14 12.21 12.95
C LEU A 200 7.62 11.96 12.92
N TYR A 201 6.96 11.96 14.07
CA TYR A 201 5.55 11.56 14.19
C TYR A 201 4.52 12.55 13.62
N PRO A 202 4.69 13.87 13.63
CA PRO A 202 3.77 14.78 12.95
C PRO A 202 3.69 14.50 11.44
#